data_AF-A0AAD6S4Q4-F1
#
_entry.id   AF-A0AAD6S4Q4-F1
#
_cell.length_a   1.000
_cell.length_b   1.000
_cell.length_c   1.000
_cell.angle_alpha   90.00
_cell.angle_beta   90.00
_cell.angle_gamma   90.00
#
_symmetry.space_group_name_H-M   'P 1'
#
loop_
_entity.id
_entity.type
_entity.pdbx_description
1 polymer ?
#
loop_
_entity_poly.entity_id
_entity_poly.type
_entity_poly.pdbx_seq_one_letter_code
_entity_poly.pdbx_strand_id
1 'polypeptide(L)'
;MSLVRSHSVAPFMPTSPGRLIHEDLTTAVKKPKKVVFAAAADHTYPPPSIVPNAIPTPRHLTAKAVENHKGWTLGATETDVIKRTIHKLTDHLLDTTQCYSKQAKTPLLLVYERALEMHPVLREFENEWATRCIITAHLKATAAAARAN
;
A
#
# COMPACT_ATOMS: atom_id res chain seq x y z
N MET A 1 -38.54 31.90 -51.59
CA MET A 1 -38.96 33.12 -50.88
C MET A 1 -37.91 33.48 -49.85
N SER A 2 -37.64 34.77 -49.77
CA SER A 2 -36.45 35.44 -49.23
C SER A 2 -36.47 35.71 -47.72
N LEU A 3 -35.26 35.70 -47.14
CA LEU A 3 -34.70 36.55 -46.05
C LEU A 3 -35.39 36.49 -44.66
N VAL A 4 -34.74 36.68 -43.49
CA VAL A 4 -33.65 37.62 -43.13
C VAL A 4 -32.86 37.10 -41.90
N ARG A 5 -31.55 37.40 -41.87
CA ARG A 5 -30.56 37.36 -40.77
C ARG A 5 -30.97 38.13 -39.50
N SER A 6 -30.35 37.80 -38.36
CA SER A 6 -29.65 38.73 -37.41
C SER A 6 -28.98 37.91 -36.30
N HIS A 7 -27.64 37.75 -36.27
CA HIS A 7 -26.60 38.58 -35.59
C HIS A 7 -26.52 38.33 -34.08
N SER A 8 -25.45 37.66 -33.61
CA SER A 8 -24.24 38.25 -32.97
C SER A 8 -24.42 38.27 -31.44
N VAL A 9 -23.52 37.78 -30.58
CA VAL A 9 -22.18 38.29 -30.26
C VAL A 9 -21.40 37.20 -29.48
N ALA A 10 -20.07 37.30 -29.57
CA ALA A 10 -19.00 36.37 -29.22
C ALA A 10 -18.68 36.23 -27.69
N PRO A 11 -17.63 35.46 -27.30
CA PRO A 11 -17.40 34.90 -25.96
C PRO A 11 -16.64 35.85 -25.03
N PHE A 12 -16.76 35.65 -23.72
CA PHE A 12 -15.91 36.34 -22.75
C PHE A 12 -15.54 35.45 -21.56
N MET A 13 -14.29 34.97 -21.57
CA MET A 13 -13.55 34.67 -20.33
C MET A 13 -12.85 35.94 -19.86
N PRO A 14 -12.88 36.23 -18.56
CA PRO A 14 -11.79 36.95 -17.92
C PRO A 14 -10.93 36.01 -17.07
N THR A 15 -9.71 35.82 -17.52
CA THR A 15 -8.54 35.49 -16.70
C THR A 15 -8.33 36.60 -15.67
N SER A 16 -8.05 36.26 -14.41
CA SER A 16 -7.37 37.20 -13.52
C SER A 16 -6.46 36.52 -12.48
N PRO A 17 -5.41 37.24 -12.06
CA PRO A 17 -4.13 36.69 -11.63
C PRO A 17 -4.06 36.46 -10.12
N GLY A 18 -3.04 35.69 -9.72
CA GLY A 18 -2.91 35.12 -8.39
C GLY A 18 -2.60 36.08 -7.24
N ARG A 19 -2.47 35.48 -6.05
CA ARG A 19 -1.73 36.06 -4.93
C ARG A 19 -1.20 34.94 -4.04
N LEU A 20 0.11 34.72 -4.15
CA LEU A 20 0.94 34.07 -3.13
C LEU A 20 0.89 34.93 -1.87
N ILE A 21 0.43 34.36 -0.76
CA ILE A 21 0.65 34.92 0.57
C ILE A 21 1.82 34.15 1.18
N HIS A 22 3.02 34.72 1.02
CA HIS A 22 4.13 34.50 1.93
C HIS A 22 3.96 35.49 3.07
N GLU A 23 3.72 35.00 4.28
CA GLU A 23 3.91 35.81 5.48
C GLU A 23 5.13 35.31 6.23
N ASP A 24 6.23 36.02 5.95
CA ASP A 24 7.48 36.03 6.69
C ASP A 24 7.21 36.62 8.09
N LEU A 25 7.12 35.75 9.11
CA LEU A 25 7.19 36.19 10.50
C LEU A 25 8.66 36.25 10.94
N THR A 26 9.20 37.44 10.74
CA THR A 26 10.35 38.00 11.43
C THR A 26 10.26 37.78 12.94
N THR A 27 11.30 37.28 13.61
CA THR A 27 11.99 38.02 14.70
C THR A 27 13.19 37.24 15.26
N ALA A 28 14.23 38.03 15.52
CA ALA A 28 15.52 37.61 16.01
C ALA A 28 15.51 37.13 17.48
N VAL A 29 16.29 36.07 17.72
CA VAL A 29 17.13 35.75 18.88
C VAL A 29 17.03 36.67 20.12
N LYS A 30 16.64 36.08 21.27
CA LYS A 30 17.24 36.37 22.59
C LYS A 30 16.97 35.23 23.59
N LYS A 31 18.03 34.58 24.08
CA LYS A 31 17.98 33.60 25.19
C LYS A 31 17.69 34.30 26.52
N PRO A 32 16.96 33.66 27.43
CA PRO A 32 17.54 33.47 28.76
C PRO A 32 17.39 32.05 29.31
N LYS A 33 18.16 31.82 30.36
CA LYS A 33 18.64 30.55 30.92
C LYS A 33 17.80 30.21 32.17
N LYS A 34 17.34 28.95 32.25
CA LYS A 34 16.86 28.15 33.42
C LYS A 34 15.95 28.80 34.48
N VAL A 35 14.76 28.22 34.67
CA VAL A 35 14.25 27.86 36.02
C VAL A 35 13.57 26.48 35.95
N VAL A 36 13.85 25.68 36.96
CA VAL A 36 13.43 24.30 37.22
C VAL A 36 12.01 24.27 37.77
N PHE A 37 11.12 23.39 37.26
CA PHE A 37 10.02 22.80 38.04
C PHE A 37 9.76 21.38 37.54
N ALA A 38 9.69 20.44 38.50
CA ALA A 38 9.59 19.01 38.29
C ALA A 38 8.13 18.54 38.19
N ALA A 39 7.91 17.68 37.20
CA ALA A 39 6.95 16.57 37.07
C ALA A 39 5.55 16.66 37.70
N ALA A 40 4.52 16.70 36.83
CA ALA A 40 3.39 15.77 36.88
C ALA A 40 2.56 15.83 35.58
N ALA A 41 2.12 14.64 35.12
CA ALA A 41 1.22 14.35 34.00
C ALA A 41 1.81 14.45 32.58
N ASP A 42 2.55 13.40 32.20
CA ASP A 42 2.82 13.00 30.80
C ASP A 42 1.49 12.78 30.04
N HIS A 43 0.94 13.83 29.45
CA HIS A 43 -0.03 13.70 28.36
C HIS A 43 0.72 13.46 27.05
N THR A 44 1.36 12.28 26.94
CA THR A 44 1.82 11.75 25.66
C THR A 44 0.60 11.30 24.87
N TYR A 45 0.17 12.14 23.92
CA TYR A 45 -0.75 11.79 22.84
C TYR A 45 0.00 12.05 21.52
N PRO A 46 -0.14 11.22 20.47
CA PRO A 46 -1.16 10.19 20.29
C PRO A 46 -0.87 8.87 21.02
N PRO A 47 -1.92 8.07 21.31
CA PRO A 47 -1.74 6.76 21.88
C PRO A 47 -0.84 5.94 20.94
N PRO A 48 0.01 5.04 21.46
CA PRO A 48 0.57 4.03 20.60
C PRO A 48 -0.62 3.32 19.95
N SER A 49 -0.68 3.33 18.62
CA SER A 49 -1.60 2.49 17.85
C SER A 49 -1.18 1.04 18.13
N ILE A 50 -1.58 0.52 19.28
CA ILE A 50 -1.50 -0.89 19.62
C ILE A 50 -2.59 -1.52 18.78
N VAL A 51 -2.24 -1.91 17.55
CA VAL A 51 -3.01 -2.91 16.82
C VAL A 51 -2.76 -4.20 17.61
N PRO A 52 -3.71 -4.68 18.43
CA PRO A 52 -3.44 -5.81 19.29
C PRO A 52 -3.34 -7.04 18.39
N ASN A 53 -2.20 -7.72 18.39
CA ASN A 53 -1.98 -9.04 17.77
C ASN A 53 -1.79 -9.11 16.25
N ALA A 54 -1.38 -8.04 15.55
CA ALA A 54 -0.91 -8.24 14.16
C ALA A 54 0.39 -9.05 14.15
N ILE A 55 0.44 -10.11 13.34
CA ILE A 55 1.61 -10.97 13.25
C ILE A 55 2.73 -10.21 12.52
N PRO A 56 3.87 -9.93 13.19
CA PRO A 56 4.87 -9.02 12.68
C PRO A 56 5.52 -9.55 11.41
N THR A 57 5.81 -8.62 10.50
CA THR A 57 6.51 -8.93 9.25
C THR A 57 7.94 -9.40 9.54
N PRO A 58 8.42 -10.51 8.95
CA PRO A 58 9.82 -10.92 9.07
C PRO A 58 10.76 -9.88 8.43
N ARG A 59 11.91 -9.59 9.06
CA ARG A 59 12.91 -8.61 8.57
C ARG A 59 13.33 -8.80 7.10
N HIS A 60 13.28 -10.04 6.61
CA HIS A 60 13.56 -10.36 5.21
C HIS A 60 12.44 -11.24 4.65
N LEU A 61 11.56 -10.63 3.86
CA LEU A 61 10.62 -11.37 3.02
C LEU A 61 11.40 -12.04 1.91
N THR A 62 11.60 -13.34 2.05
CA THR A 62 12.26 -14.16 1.04
C THR A 62 11.20 -14.95 0.29
N ALA A 63 11.54 -15.39 -0.92
CA ALA A 63 10.70 -16.32 -1.70
C ALA A 63 10.62 -17.74 -1.08
N LYS A 64 10.96 -17.89 0.20
CA LYS A 64 10.82 -19.15 0.93
C LYS A 64 9.35 -19.44 1.20
N ALA A 65 9.04 -20.71 1.40
CA ALA A 65 7.70 -21.12 1.78
C ALA A 65 7.26 -20.39 3.07
N VAL A 66 6.04 -19.83 3.03
CA VAL A 66 5.45 -19.03 4.12
C VAL A 66 5.42 -19.79 5.45
N GLU A 67 5.29 -21.11 5.40
CA GLU A 67 5.27 -22.05 6.53
C GLU A 67 6.54 -22.01 7.40
N ASN A 68 7.68 -21.61 6.83
CA ASN A 68 8.94 -21.56 7.57
C ASN A 68 9.08 -20.29 8.41
N HIS A 69 8.14 -19.35 8.30
CA HIS A 69 8.21 -18.10 9.04
C HIS A 69 7.58 -18.28 10.43
N LYS A 70 8.26 -17.84 11.48
CA LYS A 70 7.81 -17.95 12.87
C LYS A 70 6.45 -17.29 13.15
N GLY A 71 6.02 -16.35 12.31
CA GLY A 71 4.73 -15.70 12.41
C GLY A 71 3.59 -16.49 11.75
N TRP A 72 3.87 -17.50 10.94
CA TRP A 72 2.82 -18.27 10.28
C TRP A 72 2.20 -19.27 11.27
N THR A 73 0.96 -19.01 11.67
CA THR A 73 0.23 -19.81 12.68
C THR A 73 -0.81 -20.74 12.06
N LEU A 74 -1.04 -20.66 10.74
CA LEU A 74 -2.10 -21.41 10.05
C LEU A 74 -1.72 -22.86 9.81
N GLY A 75 -2.72 -23.75 9.82
CA GLY A 75 -2.54 -25.17 9.56
C GLY A 75 -2.08 -25.44 8.12
N ALA A 76 -1.44 -26.59 7.89
CA ALA A 76 -0.98 -26.99 6.55
C ALA A 76 -2.12 -27.04 5.53
N THR A 77 -3.29 -27.55 5.93
CA THR A 77 -4.48 -27.64 5.07
C THR A 77 -5.01 -26.28 4.65
N GLU A 78 -5.14 -25.34 5.59
CA GLU A 78 -5.57 -23.96 5.31
C GLU A 78 -4.56 -23.25 4.42
N THR A 79 -3.27 -23.45 4.71
CA THR A 79 -2.17 -22.90 3.93
C THR A 79 -2.24 -23.35 2.47
N ASP A 80 -2.52 -24.63 2.21
CA ASP A 80 -2.64 -25.16 0.86
C ASP A 80 -3.86 -24.61 0.11
N VAL A 81 -4.97 -24.36 0.80
CA VAL A 81 -6.16 -23.75 0.20
C VAL A 81 -5.87 -22.30 -0.17
N ILE A 82 -5.25 -21.55 0.73
CA ILE A 82 -4.84 -20.15 0.50
C ILE A 82 -3.86 -20.07 -0.66
N LYS A 83 -2.80 -20.90 -0.66
CA LYS A 83 -1.81 -20.98 -1.75
C LYS A 83 -2.47 -21.26 -3.09
N ARG A 84 -3.31 -22.30 -3.18
CA ARG A 84 -4.03 -22.64 -4.42
C ARG A 84 -4.90 -21.49 -4.92
N THR A 85 -5.56 -20.79 -4.01
CA THR A 85 -6.41 -19.64 -4.34
C THR A 85 -5.57 -18.49 -4.89
N ILE A 86 -4.49 -18.13 -4.18
CA ILE A 86 -3.58 -17.06 -4.60
C ILE A 86 -2.94 -17.42 -5.94
N HIS A 87 -2.49 -18.66 -6.14
CA HIS A 87 -1.89 -19.10 -7.41
C HIS A 87 -2.86 -18.91 -8.58
N LYS A 88 -4.13 -19.28 -8.42
CA LYS A 88 -5.16 -19.04 -9.44
C LYS A 88 -5.36 -17.56 -9.72
N LEU A 89 -5.40 -16.71 -8.69
CA LEU A 89 -5.49 -15.26 -8.87
C LEU A 89 -4.27 -14.71 -9.60
N THR A 90 -3.07 -15.15 -9.23
CA THR A 90 -1.83 -14.69 -9.85
C THR A 90 -1.73 -15.13 -11.31
N ASP A 91 -2.16 -16.35 -11.65
CA ASP A 91 -2.14 -16.84 -13.03
C ASP A 91 -3.14 -16.09 -13.93
N HIS A 92 -4.23 -15.58 -13.36
CA HIS A 92 -5.26 -14.84 -14.09
C HIS A 92 -4.98 -13.33 -14.18
N LEU A 93 -4.39 -12.74 -13.14
CA LEU A 93 -4.27 -11.28 -13.00
C LEU A 93 -2.84 -10.75 -13.22
N LEU A 94 -1.82 -11.59 -13.08
CA LEU A 94 -0.41 -11.18 -13.19
C LEU A 94 0.28 -11.89 -14.35
N ASP A 95 1.40 -11.31 -14.79
CA ASP A 95 2.23 -11.93 -15.82
C ASP A 95 3.19 -12.95 -15.17
N THR A 96 2.89 -14.24 -15.31
CA THR A 96 3.67 -15.33 -14.69
C THR A 96 5.08 -15.49 -15.27
N THR A 97 5.40 -14.82 -16.38
CA THR A 97 6.75 -14.82 -16.98
C THR A 97 7.70 -13.86 -16.27
N GLN A 98 7.16 -12.92 -15.50
CA GLN A 98 7.92 -11.87 -14.83
C GLN A 98 8.04 -12.10 -13.33
N CYS A 99 9.19 -11.69 -12.76
CA CYS A 99 9.38 -11.73 -11.31
C CYS A 99 8.54 -10.66 -10.60
N TYR A 100 8.21 -10.91 -9.33
CA TYR A 100 7.37 -10.03 -8.50
C TYR A 100 7.74 -8.53 -8.59
N SER A 101 9.03 -8.19 -8.56
CA SER A 101 9.52 -6.81 -8.59
C SER A 101 9.25 -6.06 -9.90
N LYS A 102 8.95 -6.79 -10.98
CA LYS A 102 8.63 -6.22 -12.31
C LYS A 102 7.13 -6.13 -12.57
N GLN A 103 6.31 -6.71 -11.71
CA GLN A 103 4.86 -6.68 -11.84
C GLN A 103 4.33 -5.25 -11.71
N ALA A 104 3.28 -4.93 -12.47
CA ALA A 104 2.56 -3.68 -12.30
C ALA A 104 1.87 -3.63 -10.92
N LYS A 105 1.85 -2.45 -10.30
CA LYS A 105 1.28 -2.28 -8.94
C LYS A 105 -0.24 -2.50 -8.91
N THR A 106 -0.95 -2.06 -9.94
CA THR A 106 -2.42 -2.17 -10.01
C THR A 106 -2.93 -3.60 -9.95
N PRO A 107 -2.47 -4.55 -10.80
CA PRO A 107 -2.92 -5.94 -10.70
C PRO A 107 -2.47 -6.63 -9.41
N LEU A 108 -1.33 -6.24 -8.84
CA LEU A 108 -0.91 -6.75 -7.52
C LEU A 108 -1.91 -6.37 -6.42
N LEU A 109 -2.35 -5.11 -6.38
CA LEU A 109 -3.37 -4.65 -5.42
C LEU A 109 -4.68 -5.42 -5.58
N LEU A 110 -5.12 -5.67 -6.82
CA LEU A 110 -6.30 -6.49 -7.07
C LEU A 110 -6.15 -7.93 -6.55
N VAL A 111 -4.97 -8.54 -6.69
CA VAL A 111 -4.70 -9.87 -6.12
C VAL A 111 -4.78 -9.83 -4.59
N TYR A 112 -4.23 -8.79 -3.95
CA TYR A 112 -4.31 -8.62 -2.50
C TYR A 112 -5.76 -8.48 -2.02
N GLU A 113 -6.53 -7.58 -2.62
CA GLU A 113 -7.94 -7.36 -2.28
C GLU A 113 -8.76 -8.65 -2.43
N ARG A 114 -8.62 -9.35 -3.57
CA ARG A 114 -9.34 -10.61 -3.80
C ARG A 114 -8.90 -11.74 -2.87
N ALA A 115 -7.61 -11.80 -2.53
CA ALA A 115 -7.12 -12.77 -1.56
C ALA A 115 -7.69 -12.50 -0.16
N LEU A 116 -7.78 -11.23 0.26
CA LEU A 116 -8.38 -10.82 1.54
C LEU A 116 -9.89 -11.00 1.59
N GLU A 117 -10.59 -10.87 0.45
CA GLU A 117 -12.02 -11.17 0.34
C GLU A 117 -12.30 -12.67 0.51
N MET A 118 -11.50 -13.52 -0.13
CA MET A 118 -11.69 -14.98 -0.05
C MET A 118 -11.16 -15.60 1.24
N HIS A 119 -10.07 -15.05 1.79
CA HIS A 119 -9.40 -15.56 2.98
C HIS A 119 -9.24 -14.45 4.02
N PRO A 120 -10.29 -14.12 4.79
CA PRO A 120 -10.24 -13.03 5.78
C PRO A 120 -9.14 -13.20 6.84
N VAL A 121 -8.72 -14.43 7.11
CA VAL A 121 -7.60 -14.77 8.01
C VAL A 121 -6.29 -14.11 7.59
N LEU A 122 -6.13 -13.78 6.30
CA LEU A 122 -4.95 -13.05 5.82
C LEU A 122 -4.86 -11.62 6.35
N ARG A 123 -5.95 -11.04 6.89
CA ARG A 123 -5.96 -9.70 7.51
C ARG A 123 -5.22 -9.66 8.84
N GLU A 124 -4.99 -10.81 9.48
CA GLU A 124 -4.24 -10.90 10.75
C GLU A 124 -2.75 -10.65 10.55
N PHE A 125 -2.25 -10.79 9.32
CA PHE A 125 -0.85 -10.56 8.98
C PHE A 125 -0.63 -9.11 8.59
N GLU A 126 0.35 -8.47 9.24
CA GLU A 126 0.69 -7.08 9.01
C GLU A 126 1.17 -6.83 7.56
N ASN A 127 0.79 -5.72 6.94
CA ASN A 127 1.28 -5.32 5.61
C ASN A 127 1.14 -6.41 4.53
N GLU A 128 0.19 -7.33 4.69
CA GLU A 128 -0.09 -8.42 3.73
C GLU A 128 1.14 -9.29 3.44
N TRP A 129 2.08 -9.37 4.39
CA TRP A 129 3.39 -9.97 4.16
C TRP A 129 3.30 -11.44 3.75
N ALA A 130 2.32 -12.16 4.31
CA ALA A 130 2.05 -13.56 3.99
C ALA A 130 1.64 -13.74 2.53
N THR A 131 0.65 -12.95 2.08
CA THR A 131 0.18 -12.95 0.69
C THR A 131 1.32 -12.62 -0.26
N ARG A 132 2.11 -11.60 0.07
CA ARG A 132 3.29 -11.21 -0.70
C ARG A 132 4.33 -12.33 -0.81
N CYS A 133 4.59 -13.06 0.27
CA CYS A 133 5.48 -14.22 0.28
C CYS A 133 5.01 -15.31 -0.68
N ILE A 134 3.72 -15.64 -0.64
CA ILE A 134 3.11 -16.67 -1.50
C ILE A 134 3.21 -16.26 -2.97
N ILE A 135 2.79 -15.04 -3.32
CA ILE A 135 2.89 -14.53 -4.70
C ILE A 135 4.35 -14.54 -5.18
N THR A 136 5.28 -14.07 -4.35
CA THR A 136 6.71 -14.01 -4.70
C THR A 136 7.29 -15.40 -4.93
N ALA A 137 6.96 -16.37 -4.09
CA ALA A 137 7.41 -17.76 -4.22
C ALA A 137 6.85 -18.39 -5.51
N HIS A 138 5.55 -18.22 -5.78
CA HIS A 138 4.89 -18.73 -6.98
C HIS A 138 5.50 -18.14 -8.26
N LEU A 139 5.53 -16.81 -8.40
CA LEU A 139 6.09 -16.15 -9.58
C LEU A 139 7.56 -16.51 -9.81
N LYS A 140 8.35 -16.70 -8.74
CA LYS A 140 9.73 -17.15 -8.86
C LYS A 140 9.83 -18.58 -9.40
N ALA A 141 8.99 -19.49 -8.92
CA ALA A 141 8.96 -20.87 -9.39
C ALA A 141 8.51 -20.94 -10.86
N THR A 142 7.43 -20.23 -11.21
CA THR A 142 6.89 -20.22 -12.58
C THR A 142 7.84 -19.55 -13.58
N ALA A 143 8.44 -18.41 -13.22
CA ALA A 143 9.41 -17.74 -14.08
C ALA A 143 10.71 -18.57 -14.25
N ALA A 144 11.10 -19.37 -13.24
CA ALA A 144 12.23 -20.30 -13.38
C ALA A 144 11.88 -21.46 -14.32
N ALA A 145 10.68 -22.05 -14.17
CA ALA A 145 10.19 -23.11 -15.05
C ALA A 145 10.08 -22.64 -16.51
N ALA A 146 9.58 -21.42 -16.74
CA ALA A 146 9.46 -20.83 -18.07
C ALA A 146 10.81 -20.59 -18.77
N ARG A 147 11.91 -20.49 -18.03
CA ARG A 147 13.28 -20.35 -18.60
C ARG A 147 13.95 -21.69 -18.89
N ALA A 148 13.45 -22.77 -18.31
CA ALA A 148 14.01 -24.10 -18.48
C ALA A 148 13.47 -24.82 -19.74
N ASN A 149 12.34 -24.34 -20.27
CA ASN A 149 11.76 -24.75 -21.55
C ASN A 149 12.22 -23.80 -22.67
#